data_AF-A0A350ITP5-F1
#
_entry.id   AF-A0A350ITP5-F1
#
_cell.length_a   1.000
_cell.length_b   1.000
_cell.length_c   1.000
_cell.angle_alpha   90.00
_cell.angle_beta   90.00
_cell.angle_gamma   90.00
#
_symmetry.space_group_name_H-M   'P 1'
#
loop_
_entity.id
_entity.type
_entity.pdbx_description
1 polymer ?
#
loop_
_entity_poly.entity_id
_entity_poly.type
_entity_poly.pdbx_seq_one_letter_code
_entity_poly.pdbx_strand_id
1 'polypeptide(L)' 'MDRPTSGPVLFDGLALGALPESRLMDVRGRSFGFVFQSYNLMPTLTAAENVEAALVPLGVPSVQRRSRALTRWPRSSWRI' A
#
# COMPACT_ATOMS: atom_id res chain seq x y z
N MET A 1 3.33 10.27 5.19
CA MET A 1 3.15 11.24 4.09
C MET A 1 3.02 12.59 4.75
N ASP A 2 4.00 13.44 4.56
CA ASP A 2 4.01 14.76 5.16
C ASP A 2 2.97 15.64 4.48
N ARG A 3 2.46 16.62 5.24
CA ARG A 3 1.55 17.60 4.69
C ARG A 3 2.35 18.61 3.86
N PRO A 4 1.84 19.04 2.70
CA PRO A 4 2.46 20.10 1.94
C PRO A 4 2.52 21.38 2.80
N THR A 5 3.65 22.06 2.80
CA THR A 5 3.82 23.35 3.50
C THR A 5 2.93 24.44 2.88
N SER A 6 2.62 24.34 1.59
CA SER A 6 1.71 25.23 0.88
C SER A 6 1.12 24.54 -0.35
N GLY A 7 -0.05 25.02 -0.79
CA GLY A 7 -0.76 24.52 -1.97
C GLY A 7 -1.52 23.19 -1.73
N PRO A 8 -2.56 22.92 -2.55
CA PRO A 8 -3.32 21.68 -2.44
C PRO A 8 -2.60 20.53 -3.16
N VAL A 9 -2.60 19.35 -2.54
CA VAL A 9 -2.25 18.09 -3.21
C VAL A 9 -3.54 17.37 -3.55
N LEU A 10 -3.76 17.13 -4.84
CA LEU A 10 -4.94 16.44 -5.37
C LEU A 10 -4.58 15.01 -5.76
N PHE A 11 -5.41 14.04 -5.36
CA PHE A 11 -5.33 12.65 -5.81
C PHE A 11 -6.74 12.18 -6.17
N ASP A 12 -6.96 11.71 -7.39
CA ASP A 12 -8.30 11.37 -7.93
C ASP A 12 -9.34 12.49 -7.71
N GLY A 13 -8.91 13.76 -7.86
CA GLY A 13 -9.75 14.94 -7.63
C GLY A 13 -10.01 15.28 -6.16
N LEU A 14 -9.49 14.49 -5.21
CA LEU A 14 -9.62 14.73 -3.78
C LEU A 14 -8.45 15.56 -3.25
N ALA A 15 -8.76 16.66 -2.55
CA ALA A 15 -7.75 17.44 -1.83
C ALA A 15 -7.31 16.72 -0.56
N LEU A 16 -6.17 16.03 -0.63
CA LEU A 16 -5.64 15.21 0.47
C LEU A 16 -5.39 16.02 1.74
N GLY A 17 -4.93 17.28 1.61
CA GLY A 17 -4.66 18.14 2.76
C GLY A 17 -5.88 18.50 3.61
N ALA A 18 -7.10 18.36 3.06
CA ALA A 18 -8.36 18.68 3.74
C ALA A 18 -9.10 17.45 4.30
N LEU A 19 -8.60 16.24 4.06
CA LEU A 19 -9.23 15.01 4.53
C LEU A 19 -8.87 14.72 6.01
N PRO A 20 -9.81 14.15 6.79
CA PRO A 20 -9.50 13.65 8.13
C PRO A 20 -8.55 12.45 8.05
N GLU A 21 -7.79 12.22 9.13
CA GLU A 21 -6.71 11.21 9.17
C GLU A 21 -7.21 9.79 8.82
N SER A 22 -8.41 9.42 9.26
CA SER A 22 -9.01 8.12 8.95
C SER A 22 -9.22 7.92 7.44
N ARG A 23 -9.74 8.93 6.75
CA ARG A 23 -9.94 8.91 5.29
C ARG A 23 -8.60 8.90 4.56
N LEU A 24 -7.59 9.58 5.10
CA LEU A 24 -6.23 9.51 4.56
C LEU A 24 -5.61 8.13 4.75
N MET A 25 -5.86 7.43 5.86
CA MET A 25 -5.42 6.05 6.06
C MET A 25 -6.06 5.11 5.03
N ASP A 26 -7.36 5.25 4.77
CA ASP A 26 -8.06 4.44 3.78
C ASP A 26 -7.51 4.66 2.35
N VAL A 27 -7.33 5.94 1.97
CA VAL A 27 -6.76 6.29 0.66
C VAL A 27 -5.33 5.74 0.53
N ARG A 28 -4.49 5.89 1.57
CA ARG A 28 -3.13 5.34 1.58
C ARG A 28 -3.11 3.84 1.40
N GLY A 29 -3.89 3.11 2.21
CA GLY A 29 -3.87 1.65 2.18
C GLY A 29 -4.36 1.06 0.86
N ARG A 30 -5.28 1.74 0.17
CA ARG A 30 -5.94 1.20 -1.03
C ARG A 30 -5.31 1.67 -2.34
N SER A 31 -4.70 2.85 -2.34
CA SER A 31 -4.24 3.49 -3.57
C SER A 31 -2.71 3.62 -3.68
N PHE A 32 -1.98 3.50 -2.56
CA PHE A 32 -0.54 3.73 -2.55
C PHE A 32 0.23 2.48 -2.09
N GLY A 33 1.28 2.15 -2.84
CA GLY A 33 2.31 1.20 -2.43
C GLY A 33 3.64 1.92 -2.24
N PHE A 34 4.39 1.58 -1.21
CA PHE A 34 5.70 2.17 -0.93
C PHE A 34 6.81 1.16 -1.16
N VAL A 35 7.87 1.58 -1.86
CA VAL A 35 9.12 0.81 -2.02
C VAL A 35 10.23 1.60 -1.35
N PHE A 36 10.94 0.96 -0.43
CA PHE A 36 12.02 1.58 0.35
C PHE A 36 13.38 1.06 -0.09
N GLN A 37 14.39 1.92 -0.07
CA GLN A 37 15.76 1.55 -0.44
C GLN A 37 16.34 0.43 0.46
N SER A 38 16.02 0.46 1.76
CA SER A 38 16.45 -0.56 2.73
C SER A 38 15.43 -1.69 2.96
N TYR A 39 14.53 -1.92 1.99
CA TYR A 39 13.49 -2.96 1.91
C TYR A 39 12.41 -2.99 3.02
N ASN A 40 12.67 -2.47 4.22
CA ASN A 40 11.73 -2.40 5.36
C ASN A 40 10.96 -3.72 5.63
N LEU A 41 11.62 -4.86 5.44
CA LEU A 41 11.04 -6.18 5.66
C LEU A 41 11.17 -6.59 7.12
N MET A 42 10.19 -7.31 7.62
CA MET A 42 10.27 -7.98 8.92
C MET A 42 11.21 -9.19 8.79
N PRO A 43 12.36 -9.21 9.49
CA PRO A 43 13.39 -10.24 9.29
C PRO A 43 12.95 -11.66 9.70
N THR A 44 11.94 -11.75 10.57
CA THR A 44 11.40 -13.00 11.08
C THR A 44 10.33 -13.60 10.16
N LEU A 45 9.94 -12.90 9.09
CA LEU A 45 8.91 -13.33 8.15
C LEU A 45 9.53 -13.74 6.82
N THR A 46 8.95 -14.76 6.18
CA THR A 46 9.24 -15.11 4.80
C THR A 46 8.84 -13.97 3.85
N ALA A 47 9.31 -14.04 2.59
CA ALA A 47 8.92 -13.06 1.57
C ALA A 47 7.39 -13.03 1.35
N ALA A 48 6.74 -14.20 1.32
CA ALA A 48 5.29 -14.29 1.18
C ALA A 48 4.56 -13.66 2.39
N GLU A 49 5.04 -13.94 3.61
CA GLU A 49 4.44 -13.38 4.83
C GLU A 49 4.61 -11.85 4.92
N ASN A 50 5.74 -11.30 4.47
CA ASN A 50 5.91 -9.85 4.35
C ASN A 50 4.91 -9.23 3.36
N VAL A 51 4.64 -9.90 2.23
CA VAL A 51 3.62 -9.45 1.27
C VAL A 51 2.21 -9.59 1.84
N GLU A 52 1.90 -10.68 2.56
CA GLU A 52 0.61 -10.87 3.22
C GLU A 52 0.36 -9.82 4.32
N ALA A 53 1.39 -9.41 5.06
CA ALA A 53 1.28 -8.42 6.14
C ALA A 53 0.74 -7.07 5.63
N ALA A 54 1.11 -6.66 4.41
CA ALA A 54 0.60 -5.43 3.78
C ALA A 54 -0.92 -5.48 3.51
N LEU A 55 -1.51 -6.67 3.40
CA LEU A 55 -2.95 -6.86 3.13
C LEU A 55 -3.79 -6.95 4.42
N VAL A 56 -3.17 -7.08 5.59
CA VAL A 56 -3.87 -7.19 6.88
C VAL A 56 -4.69 -5.93 7.21
N PRO A 57 -4.15 -4.70 7.10
CA PRO A 57 -4.92 -3.49 7.37
C PRO A 57 -6.11 -3.29 6.42
N LEU A 58 -6.11 -3.95 5.26
CA LEU A 58 -7.18 -3.89 4.26
C LEU A 58 -8.32 -4.88 4.54
N GLY A 59 -8.24 -5.64 5.64
CA GLY A 59 -9.29 -6.61 6.02
C GLY A 59 -9.41 -7.81 5.08
N VAL A 60 -8.40 -8.10 4.26
CA VAL A 60 -8.43 -9.22 3.32
C VAL A 60 -8.33 -10.55 4.09
N PRO A 61 -9.22 -11.54 3.87
CA PRO A 61 -9.17 -12.84 4.56
C PRO A 61 -7.86 -13.59 4.33
N SER A 62 -7.39 -14.36 5.33
CA SER A 62 -6.08 -15.05 5.31
C SER A 62 -5.84 -15.89 4.05
N VAL A 63 -6.83 -16.70 3.66
CA VAL A 63 -6.76 -17.54 2.44
C VAL A 63 -6.55 -16.69 1.19
N GLN A 64 -7.23 -15.54 1.09
CA GLN A 64 -7.09 -14.64 -0.04
C GLN A 64 -5.74 -13.90 -0.03
N ARG A 65 -5.23 -13.51 1.15
CA ARG A 65 -3.91 -12.88 1.28
C ARG A 65 -2.81 -13.81 0.75
N ARG A 66 -2.82 -15.07 1.18
CA ARG A 66 -1.87 -16.07 0.72
C ARG A 66 -1.93 -16.30 -0.78
N SER A 67 -3.13 -16.45 -1.33
CA SER A 67 -3.31 -16.62 -2.78
C SER A 67 -2.75 -15.43 -3.55
N ARG A 68 -3.01 -14.20 -3.11
CA ARG A 68 -2.49 -12.97 -3.74
C ARG A 68 -0.98 -12.84 -3.63
N ALA A 69 -0.41 -13.14 -2.45
CA ALA A 69 1.03 -13.07 -2.22
C ALA A 69 1.83 -14.06 -3.10
N LEU A 70 1.24 -15.22 -3.40
CA LEU A 70 1.85 -16.26 -4.23
C LEU A 70 1.51 -16.12 -5.72
N THR A 71 0.58 -15.24 -6.08
CA THR A 71 0.21 -15.05 -7.48
C THR A 71 1.38 -14.45 -8.24
N ARG A 72 1.89 -15.21 -9.21
CA ARG A 72 2.90 -14.73 -10.13
C ARG A 72 2.27 -13.71 -11.07
N TRP A 73 2.67 -12.45 -10.94
CA TRP A 73 2.25 -11.42 -11.88
C TRP A 73 2.93 -11.63 -13.24
N PRO A 74 2.18 -11.60 -14.36
CA PRO A 74 2.78 -11.75 -15.68
C PRO A 74 3.69 -10.55 -16.00
N ARG A 75 4.83 -10.82 -16.65
CA ARG A 75 5.83 -9.80 -17.01
C ARG A 75 5.27 -8.67 -17.89
N SER A 76 4.22 -8.94 -18.66
CA SER A 76 3.51 -7.95 -19.50
C SER A 76 2.82 -6.85 -18.71
N SER A 77 2.59 -7.08 -17.42
CA SER A 77 1.81 -6.20 -16.57
C SER A 77 2.69 -5.30 -15.69
N TRP A 78 4.00 -5.25 -15.96
CA TRP A 78 4.93 -4.27 -15.39
C TRP A 78 5.18 -3.21 -16.46
N ARG A 79 4.34 -2.16 -16.46
CA ARG A 79 4.62 -0.91 -17.16
C ARG A 79 4.90 0.12 -16.09
N ILE A 80 6.18 0.47 -15.95
CA ILE A 80 6.62 1.70 -15.28
C ILE A 80 6.74 2.79 -16.32
#